data_AF-A0A0E3NW19-F1
#
_entry.id   AF-A0A0E3NW19-F1
#
_cell.length_a   1.000
_cell.length_b   1.000
_cell.length_c   1.000
_cell.angle_alpha   90.00
_cell.angle_beta   90.00
_cell.angle_gamma   90.00
#
_symmetry.space_group_name_H-M   'P 1'
#
loop_
_entity.id
_entity.type
_entity.pdbx_description
1 polymer ?
#
loop_
_entity_poly.entity_id
_entity_poly.type
_entity_poly.pdbx_seq_one_letter_code
_entity_poly.pdbx_strand_id
1 'polypeptide(L)' 'MRLKIILEEDEKTGGFIASFPGFPGFPGFPECFSQGDTAEEAIENLKERIQACLESLAEDELQKPF' A
#
# COMPACT_ATOMS: atom_id res chain seq x y z
N MET A 1 9.19 -9.84 4.18
CA MET A 1 9.66 -8.51 3.70
C MET A 1 9.47 -7.48 4.81
N ARG A 2 10.30 -6.43 4.86
CA ARG A 2 10.02 -5.24 5.69
C ARG A 2 9.67 -4.08 4.75
N LEU A 3 8.48 -3.53 4.91
CA LEU A 3 7.99 -2.39 4.15
C LEU A 3 8.18 -1.13 5.00
N LYS A 4 8.72 -0.07 4.40
CA LYS A 4 8.69 1.25 5.03
C LYS A 4 7.43 1.96 4.57
N ILE A 5 6.59 2.32 5.54
CA ILE A 5 5.40 3.14 5.33
C ILE A 5 5.61 4.48 6.03
N ILE A 6 4.87 5.48 5.56
CA ILE A 6 4.77 6.80 6.15
C ILE A 6 3.39 6.84 6.82
N LEU A 7 3.35 7.19 8.11
CA LEU A 7 2.10 7.33 8.85
C LEU A 7 1.98 8.79 9.28
N GLU A 8 0.89 9.43 8.90
CA GLU A 8 0.58 10.82 9.21
C GLU A 8 -0.78 10.90 9.90
N GLU A 9 -0.90 11.77 10.90
CA GLU A 9 -2.18 12.00 11.58
C GLU A 9 -2.94 13.11 10.85
N ASP A 10 -4.21 12.88 10.52
CA ASP A 10 -5.02 13.87 9.83
C ASP A 10 -5.72 14.79 10.84
N GLU A 11 -5.11 15.95 11.11
CA GLU A 11 -5.64 16.93 12.07
C GLU A 11 -6.99 17.56 11.64
N LYS A 12 -7.39 17.43 10.37
CA LYS A 12 -8.59 18.11 9.84
C LYS A 12 -9.86 17.28 10.01
N THR A 13 -9.77 16.00 9.68
CA THR A 13 -10.89 15.06 9.75
C THR A 13 -10.83 14.18 11.00
N GLY A 14 -9.68 14.11 11.67
CA GLY A 14 -9.40 13.11 12.69
C GLY A 14 -9.08 11.77 12.04
N GLY A 15 -8.08 11.07 12.57
CA GLY A 15 -7.64 9.76 12.09
C GLY A 15 -6.21 9.75 11.55
N PHE A 16 -5.87 8.72 10.80
CA PHE A 16 -4.52 8.42 10.34
C PHE A 16 -4.50 8.09 8.86
N ILE A 17 -3.48 8.57 8.17
CA ILE A 17 -3.17 8.29 6.78
C ILE A 17 -1.88 7.47 6.74
N ALA A 18 -1.96 6.27 6.20
CA ALA A 18 -0.82 5.40 5.96
C ALA A 18 -0.50 5.39 4.47
N SER A 19 0.75 5.69 4.11
CA SER A 19 1.21 5.81 2.72
C SER A 19 2.44 4.95 2.48
N PHE A 20 2.43 4.23 1.36
CA PHE A 20 3.54 3.41 0.87
C PHE A 20 4.08 4.02 -0.43
N PRO A 21 5.31 4.58 -0.42
CA PRO A 21 5.88 5.31 -1.57
C PRO A 21 6.31 4.40 -2.75
N GLY A 22 5.92 3.13 -2.75
CA GLY A 22 6.30 2.16 -3.76
C GLY A 22 7.65 1.49 -3.47
N PHE A 23 7.87 0.33 -4.10
CA PHE A 23 9.12 -0.40 -3.97
C PHE A 23 10.17 0.17 -4.93
N PRO A 24 11.31 0.69 -4.44
CA PRO A 24 12.36 1.23 -5.31
C PRO A 24 13.00 0.17 -6.24
N GLY A 25 12.71 -1.11 -6.05
CA GLY A 25 13.23 -2.23 -6.85
C GLY A 25 12.21 -2.97 -7.71
N PHE A 26 10.93 -2.57 -7.71
CA PHE A 26 9.88 -3.28 -8.47
C PHE A 26 9.19 -2.32 -9.46
N PRO A 27 9.65 -2.26 -10.72
CA PRO A 27 9.05 -1.39 -11.73
C PRO A 27 7.63 -1.90 -12.05
N GLY A 28 6.63 -1.14 -11.62
CA GLY A 28 5.21 -1.48 -11.81
C GLY A 28 4.37 -1.51 -10.53
N PHE A 29 4.99 -1.46 -9.35
CA PHE A 29 4.23 -1.34 -8.10
C PHE A 29 3.83 0.13 -7.86
N PRO A 30 2.54 0.49 -7.91
CA PRO A 30 2.09 1.85 -7.69
C PRO A 30 2.29 2.27 -6.23
N GLU A 31 2.43 3.58 -6.01
CA GLU A 31 2.23 4.16 -4.70
C GLU A 31 0.83 3.80 -4.19
N CYS A 32 0.73 3.46 -2.90
CA CYS A 32 -0.53 3.05 -2.30
C CYS A 32 -0.71 3.78 -0.97
N PHE A 33 -1.93 4.25 -0.70
CA PHE A 33 -2.25 4.91 0.54
C PHE A 33 -3.61 4.44 1.06
N SER A 34 -3.81 4.60 2.35
CA SER A 34 -5.04 4.29 3.05
C SER A 34 -5.26 5.27 4.19
N GLN A 35 -6.51 5.42 4.61
CA GLN A 35 -6.91 6.19 5.77
C GLN A 35 -7.68 5.27 6.74
N GLY A 36 -7.67 5.61 8.02
CA GLY A 36 -8.51 4.99 9.03
C GLY A 36 -8.65 5.86 10.27
N ASP A 37 -9.62 5.55 11.13
CA ASP A 37 -9.82 6.28 12.38
C ASP A 37 -8.68 6.07 13.38
N THR A 38 -7.97 4.94 13.25
CA THR A 38 -6.79 4.59 14.07
C THR A 38 -5.59 4.26 13.21
N ALA A 39 -4.38 4.38 13.80
CA ALA A 39 -3.14 4.02 13.13
C ALA A 39 -3.15 2.54 12.69
N GLU A 40 -3.65 1.64 13.53
CA GLU A 40 -3.76 0.20 13.20
C GLU A 40 -4.69 -0.02 12.01
N GLU A 41 -5.85 0.62 11.98
CA GLU A 41 -6.81 0.50 10.87
C GLU A 41 -6.23 1.01 9.55
N ALA A 42 -5.59 2.19 9.56
CA ALA A 42 -4.95 2.74 8.38
C ALA A 42 -3.85 1.80 7.83
N ILE A 43 -3.09 1.17 8.73
CA ILE A 43 -2.03 0.22 8.39
C ILE A 43 -2.60 -1.11 7.87
N GLU A 44 -3.64 -1.67 8.50
CA GLU A 44 -4.28 -2.90 8.03
C GLU A 44 -4.88 -2.72 6.64
N ASN A 45 -5.64 -1.64 6.44
CA ASN A 45 -6.22 -1.30 5.15
C ASN A 45 -5.13 -1.13 4.07
N LEU A 46 -4.02 -0.46 4.40
CA LEU A 46 -2.88 -0.31 3.49
C LEU A 46 -2.25 -1.66 3.15
N LYS A 47 -2.11 -2.55 4.14
CA LYS A 47 -1.54 -3.88 3.96
C LYS A 47 -2.40 -4.74 3.04
N GLU A 48 -3.72 -4.72 3.21
CA GLU A 48 -4.65 -5.43 2.32
C GLU A 48 -4.55 -4.92 0.88
N ARG A 49 -4.49 -3.60 0.68
CA ARG A 49 -4.31 -3.03 -0.66
C ARG A 49 -2.97 -3.42 -1.30
N ILE A 50 -1.89 -3.39 -0.53
CA ILE A 50 -0.57 -3.80 -1.00
C ILE A 50 -0.58 -5.27 -1.38
N GLN A 51 -1.21 -6.12 -0.55
CA GLN A 51 -1.32 -7.54 -0.82
C GLN A 51 -2.11 -7.80 -2.10
N ALA A 52 -3.29 -7.17 -2.26
CA ALA A 52 -4.08 -7.30 -3.48
C ALA A 52 -3.31 -6.84 -4.74
N CYS A 53 -2.49 -5.79 -4.61
CA CYS A 53 -1.65 -5.32 -5.71
C CYS A 53 -0.53 -6.33 -6.05
N LEU A 54 0.10 -6.95 -5.04
CA LEU A 54 1.08 -8.02 -5.25
C LEU A 54 0.46 -9.27 -5.88
N GLU A 55 -0.75 -9.66 -5.45
CA GLU A 55 -1.48 -10.78 -6.06
C GLU A 55 -1.81 -10.47 -7.52
N SER A 56 -2.32 -9.27 -7.81
CA SER A 56 -2.61 -8.84 -9.18
C SER A 56 -1.35 -8.77 -10.06
N LEU A 57 -0.19 -8.35 -9.52
CA LEU A 57 1.07 -8.34 -10.25
C LEU A 57 1.63 -9.75 -10.48
N ALA A 58 1.45 -10.65 -9.53
CA ALA A 58 1.82 -12.05 -9.70
C ALA A 58 0.97 -12.73 -10.78
N GLU A 59 -0.31 -12.36 -10.89
CA GLU A 59 -1.18 -12.78 -11.99
C GLU A 59 -0.79 -12.13 -13.33
N ASP A 60 -0.40 -10.85 -13.33
CA ASP A 60 0.00 -10.12 -14.54
C ASP A 60 1.37 -10.58 -15.09
N GLU A 61 2.32 -10.96 -14.22
CA GLU A 61 3.59 -11.59 -14.65
C GLU A 61 3.38 -12.94 -15.35
N LEU A 62 2.28 -13.65 -15.07
CA LEU A 62 1.88 -14.86 -15.79
C LEU A 62 1.19 -14.57 -17.14
N GLN A 63 0.83 -13.31 -17.42
CA GLN A 63 0.10 -12.89 -18.63
C GLN A 63 0.95 -12.08 -19.63
N LYS A 64 2.28 -12.14 -19.59
CA LYS A 64 3.10 -11.71 -20.74
C LYS A 64 3.28 -12.87 -21.74
N PRO A 65 2.42 -13.05 -22.76
CA PRO A 65 2.84 -13.78 -23.93
C PRO A 65 4.02 -13.04 -24.57
N PHE A 66 5.01 -13.81 -24.98
CA PHE A 66 6.17 -13.40 -25.76
C PHE A 66 5.80 -12.56 -26.99
#